data_AF-A0A7R9Q857-F1
#
_entry.id   AF-A0A7R9Q857-F1
#
_cell.length_a   1.000
_cell.length_b   1.000
_cell.length_c   1.000
_cell.angle_alpha   90.00
_cell.angle_beta   90.00
_cell.angle_gamma   90.00
#
_symmetry.space_group_name_H-M   'P 1'
#
loop_
_entity.id
_entity.type
_entity.pdbx_description
1 polymer ?
#
loop_
_entity_poly.entity_id
_entity_poly.type
_entity_poly.pdbx_seq_one_letter_code
_entity_poly.pdbx_strand_id
1 'polypeptide(L)'
;MSNFVKILIICTIGLTADVMSRPHCQVSEASADECGERLMFIGQQSTGLPKSDAEMKTRCDNVNEGLQCLKKYSKTCLDPFATQIMNIVMKNGDKMEAKYCKDDGERKKLLDAFMCAKDADLGPLHLCMEKFIVQMEHLPQVNGDHRIPATCCSFQLMDKCVKETSQHVCTQKDKVEYMTKFLTEMTGELIKTGCGRFDSLSHCDNAMDKTEWQNLKNLVASDDPKEIAAKRVNTSPFVALKSVLKNLMEE
;
A
#
# COMPACT_ATOMS: atom_id res chain seq x y z
N MET A 1 -44.17 -22.30 27.77
CA MET A 1 -43.02 -21.59 28.41
C MET A 1 -41.93 -22.63 28.62
N SER A 2 -40.71 -22.59 28.09
CA SER A 2 -39.95 -21.53 27.46
C SER A 2 -38.94 -22.19 26.51
N ASN A 3 -39.21 -22.14 25.20
CA ASN A 3 -38.23 -22.37 24.14
C ASN A 3 -37.44 -21.09 23.80
N PHE A 4 -37.58 -20.04 24.63
CA PHE A 4 -36.96 -18.72 24.43
C PHE A 4 -35.51 -18.65 24.97
N VAL A 5 -35.11 -19.56 25.87
CA VAL A 5 -33.76 -19.52 26.47
C VAL A 5 -32.72 -20.26 25.62
N LYS A 6 -33.13 -21.24 24.78
CA LYS A 6 -32.19 -21.92 23.85
C LYS A 6 -31.84 -21.07 22.63
N ILE A 7 -32.68 -20.10 22.26
CA ILE A 7 -32.40 -19.16 21.17
C ILE A 7 -31.41 -18.06 21.60
N LEU A 8 -31.32 -17.76 22.89
CA LEU A 8 -30.37 -16.78 23.43
C LEU A 8 -28.91 -17.27 23.47
N ILE A 9 -28.66 -18.58 23.40
CA ILE A 9 -27.30 -19.15 23.28
C ILE A 9 -26.81 -19.16 21.82
N ILE A 10 -27.72 -18.95 20.85
CA ILE A 10 -27.35 -18.76 19.43
C ILE A 10 -27.11 -17.26 19.13
N CYS A 11 -27.50 -16.35 20.04
CA CYS A 11 -27.19 -14.93 19.97
C CYS A 11 -25.85 -14.52 20.63
N THR A 12 -25.13 -15.43 21.28
CA THR A 12 -23.66 -15.33 21.38
C THR A 12 -23.06 -15.78 20.06
N ILE A 13 -23.45 -15.05 19.01
CA ILE A 13 -22.77 -15.00 17.74
C ILE A 13 -21.31 -14.81 18.11
N GLY A 14 -20.46 -15.74 17.64
CA GLY A 14 -19.03 -15.53 17.50
C GLY A 14 -18.75 -14.40 16.51
N LEU A 15 -19.19 -13.20 16.86
CA LEU A 15 -18.56 -11.92 16.54
C LEU A 15 -17.30 -11.92 17.42
N THR A 16 -16.06 -11.90 16.95
CA THR A 16 -15.54 -11.46 15.66
C THR A 16 -14.12 -12.01 15.46
N ALA A 17 -13.96 -13.13 14.76
CA ALA A 17 -12.65 -13.51 14.22
C ALA A 17 -12.68 -13.86 12.72
N ASP A 18 -13.83 -14.23 12.15
CA ASP A 18 -13.94 -14.65 10.74
C ASP A 18 -14.79 -13.73 9.84
N VAL A 19 -15.20 -12.54 10.31
CA VAL A 19 -16.27 -11.72 9.68
C VAL A 19 -15.83 -10.90 8.45
N MET A 20 -14.76 -11.28 7.76
CA MET A 20 -14.31 -10.51 6.58
C MET A 20 -13.76 -11.35 5.43
N SER A 21 -13.71 -12.66 5.56
CA SER A 21 -13.51 -13.55 4.41
C SER A 21 -14.87 -14.14 4.05
N ARG A 22 -15.30 -14.01 2.79
CA ARG A 22 -16.44 -14.81 2.34
C ARG A 22 -16.09 -16.29 2.58
N PRO A 23 -16.98 -17.12 3.16
CA PRO A 23 -16.69 -18.52 3.52
C PRO A 23 -16.27 -19.43 2.34
N HIS A 24 -16.21 -18.89 1.13
CA HIS A 24 -15.80 -19.55 -0.10
C HIS A 24 -14.67 -18.83 -0.85
N CYS A 25 -13.88 -17.97 -0.18
CA CYS A 25 -12.69 -17.40 -0.79
C CYS A 25 -11.64 -18.52 -1.01
N GLN A 26 -11.44 -18.91 -2.27
CA GLN A 26 -10.44 -19.92 -2.67
C GLN A 26 -9.05 -19.31 -2.91
N VAL A 27 -8.93 -17.99 -2.87
CA VAL A 27 -7.66 -17.27 -3.08
C VAL A 27 -7.03 -17.00 -1.72
N SER A 28 -5.80 -17.45 -1.49
CA SER A 28 -5.11 -17.17 -0.23
C SER A 28 -4.70 -15.70 -0.15
N GLU A 29 -4.56 -15.18 1.07
CA GLU A 29 -4.04 -13.83 1.31
C GLU A 29 -2.59 -13.70 0.79
N ALA A 30 -1.79 -14.76 0.90
CA ALA A 30 -0.46 -14.83 0.28
C ALA A 30 -0.50 -14.65 -1.25
N SER A 31 -1.49 -15.24 -1.94
CA SER A 31 -1.65 -15.00 -3.37
C SER A 31 -2.07 -13.55 -3.67
N ALA A 32 -2.81 -12.88 -2.78
CA ALA A 32 -3.09 -11.46 -2.94
C ALA A 32 -1.82 -10.61 -2.75
N ASP A 33 -0.97 -10.95 -1.77
CA ASP A 33 0.33 -10.31 -1.55
C ASP A 33 1.22 -10.40 -2.78
N GLU A 34 1.38 -11.59 -3.36
CA GLU A 34 2.12 -11.79 -4.62
C GLU A 34 1.58 -10.91 -5.75
N CYS A 35 0.26 -10.67 -5.78
CA CYS A 35 -0.34 -9.80 -6.79
C CYS A 35 -0.08 -8.31 -6.52
N GLY A 36 -0.07 -7.89 -5.24
CA GLY A 36 0.34 -6.55 -4.84
C GLY A 36 1.82 -6.27 -5.14
N GLU A 37 2.68 -7.26 -4.94
CA GLU A 37 4.10 -7.18 -5.26
C GLU A 37 4.37 -6.88 -6.74
N ARG A 38 3.58 -7.47 -7.66
CA ARG A 38 3.69 -7.19 -9.11
C ARG A 38 3.37 -5.74 -9.47
N LEU A 39 2.64 -5.01 -8.62
CA LEU A 39 2.36 -3.59 -8.83
C LEU A 39 3.54 -2.68 -8.47
N MET A 40 4.42 -3.12 -7.57
CA MET A 40 5.46 -2.28 -6.99
C MET A 40 6.71 -2.17 -7.88
N PHE A 41 6.91 -1.03 -8.53
CA PHE A 41 8.12 -0.75 -9.33
C PHE A 41 9.40 -0.67 -8.49
N ILE A 42 9.25 -0.34 -7.21
CA ILE A 42 10.30 -0.30 -6.20
C ILE A 42 9.78 -1.05 -4.99
N GLY A 43 10.61 -1.92 -4.41
CA GLY A 43 10.29 -2.65 -3.17
C GLY A 43 10.78 -4.10 -3.22
N GLN A 44 10.91 -4.68 -4.40
CA GLN A 44 11.60 -5.94 -4.61
C GLN A 44 13.08 -5.67 -4.86
N GLN A 45 13.94 -6.03 -3.89
CA GLN A 45 15.40 -5.88 -4.04
C GLN A 45 15.99 -6.62 -5.24
N SER A 46 15.28 -7.63 -5.74
CA SER A 46 15.68 -8.44 -6.90
C SER A 46 15.33 -7.81 -8.26
N THR A 47 14.53 -6.74 -8.29
CA THR A 47 14.04 -6.16 -9.55
C THR A 47 14.47 -4.69 -9.65
N GLY A 48 15.41 -4.41 -10.56
CA GLY A 48 15.81 -3.05 -10.89
C GLY A 48 14.72 -2.27 -11.64
N LEU A 49 14.96 -0.98 -11.87
CA LEU A 49 14.08 -0.17 -12.71
C LEU A 49 14.27 -0.55 -14.19
N PRO A 50 13.21 -0.61 -15.01
CA PRO A 50 13.35 -0.93 -16.42
C PRO A 50 14.25 0.11 -17.12
N LYS A 51 15.20 -0.38 -17.94
CA LYS A 51 16.19 0.43 -18.67
C LYS A 51 15.94 0.43 -20.18
N SER A 52 14.99 -0.36 -20.66
CA SER A 52 14.61 -0.44 -22.07
C SER A 52 13.10 -0.48 -22.24
N ASP A 53 12.61 -0.13 -23.44
CA ASP A 53 11.18 -0.24 -23.76
C ASP A 53 10.69 -1.69 -23.69
N ALA A 54 11.55 -2.67 -23.98
CA ALA A 54 11.25 -4.09 -23.84
C ALA A 54 11.05 -4.48 -22.36
N GLU A 55 11.98 -4.10 -21.48
CA GLU A 55 11.83 -4.32 -20.03
C GLU A 55 10.61 -3.58 -19.47
N MET A 56 10.34 -2.38 -19.96
CA MET A 56 9.17 -1.59 -19.55
C MET A 56 7.86 -2.28 -19.95
N LYS A 57 7.79 -2.87 -21.15
CA LYS A 57 6.64 -3.68 -21.57
C LYS A 57 6.43 -4.90 -20.68
N THR A 58 7.49 -5.66 -20.40
CA THR A 58 7.42 -6.78 -19.45
C THR A 58 6.93 -6.31 -18.08
N ARG A 59 7.41 -5.15 -17.61
CA ARG A 59 6.97 -4.57 -16.34
C ARG A 59 5.49 -4.20 -16.38
N CYS A 60 5.01 -3.64 -17.49
CA CYS A 60 3.62 -3.30 -17.70
C CYS A 60 2.70 -4.53 -17.75
N ASP A 61 3.14 -5.63 -18.36
CA ASP A 61 2.42 -6.90 -18.37
C ASP A 61 2.25 -7.43 -16.94
N ASN A 62 3.32 -7.42 -16.14
CA ASN A 62 3.29 -7.80 -14.73
C ASN A 62 2.32 -6.93 -13.91
N VAL A 63 2.34 -5.62 -14.13
CA VAL A 63 1.41 -4.68 -13.46
C VAL A 63 -0.03 -4.97 -13.84
N ASN A 64 -0.32 -5.15 -15.13
CA ASN A 64 -1.67 -5.50 -15.58
C ASN A 64 -2.15 -6.83 -15.00
N GLU A 65 -1.30 -7.87 -14.99
CA GLU A 65 -1.61 -9.14 -14.33
C GLU A 65 -1.90 -8.98 -12.83
N GLY A 66 -1.07 -8.21 -12.12
CA GLY A 66 -1.27 -7.89 -10.71
C GLY A 66 -2.61 -7.19 -10.46
N LEU A 67 -2.97 -6.20 -11.29
CA LEU A 67 -4.25 -5.50 -11.21
C LEU A 67 -5.44 -6.45 -11.44
N GLN A 68 -5.37 -7.31 -12.45
CA GLN A 68 -6.43 -8.28 -12.72
C GLN A 68 -6.57 -9.29 -11.57
N CYS A 69 -5.46 -9.75 -11.02
CA CYS A 69 -5.46 -10.64 -9.87
C CYS A 69 -6.11 -9.98 -8.64
N LEU A 70 -5.73 -8.76 -8.29
CA LEU A 70 -6.30 -8.04 -7.15
C LEU A 70 -7.77 -7.70 -7.35
N LYS A 71 -8.22 -7.38 -8.57
CA LYS A 71 -9.65 -7.22 -8.89
C LYS A 71 -10.43 -8.51 -8.64
N LYS A 72 -9.87 -9.66 -9.05
CA LYS A 72 -10.48 -10.98 -8.81
C LYS A 72 -10.55 -11.28 -7.31
N TYR A 73 -9.46 -11.05 -6.57
CA TYR A 73 -9.43 -11.20 -5.12
C TYR A 73 -10.48 -10.31 -4.44
N SER A 74 -10.48 -9.01 -4.77
CA SER A 74 -11.43 -8.03 -4.23
C SER A 74 -12.88 -8.44 -4.44
N LYS A 75 -13.24 -8.91 -5.64
CA LYS A 75 -14.61 -9.36 -5.95
C LYS A 75 -15.02 -10.64 -5.21
N THR A 76 -14.07 -11.55 -5.00
CA THR A 76 -14.36 -12.91 -4.53
C THR A 76 -14.26 -13.03 -3.01
N CYS A 77 -13.33 -12.30 -2.40
CA CYS A 77 -12.88 -12.55 -1.03
C CYS A 77 -13.26 -11.44 -0.06
N LEU A 78 -13.39 -10.21 -0.55
CA LEU A 78 -13.74 -9.07 0.30
C LEU A 78 -15.26 -8.89 0.44
N ASP A 79 -15.66 -8.25 1.53
CA ASP A 79 -17.01 -7.75 1.73
C ASP A 79 -17.33 -6.57 0.77
N PRO A 80 -18.61 -6.20 0.60
CA PRO A 80 -18.99 -5.16 -0.36
C PRO A 80 -18.32 -3.80 -0.14
N PHE A 81 -18.08 -3.37 1.09
CA PHE A 81 -17.47 -2.08 1.39
C PHE A 81 -15.98 -2.10 1.08
N ALA A 82 -15.29 -3.16 1.53
CA ALA A 82 -13.89 -3.38 1.22
C ALA A 82 -13.65 -3.52 -0.29
N THR A 83 -14.57 -4.17 -1.01
CA THR A 83 -14.57 -4.20 -2.47
C THR A 83 -14.68 -2.80 -3.07
N GLN A 84 -15.52 -1.91 -2.54
CA GLN A 84 -15.64 -0.54 -3.06
C GLN A 84 -14.34 0.27 -2.89
N ILE A 85 -13.72 0.20 -1.71
CA ILE A 85 -12.44 0.88 -1.48
C ILE A 85 -11.34 0.31 -2.39
N MET A 86 -11.26 -1.01 -2.50
CA MET A 86 -10.32 -1.64 -3.44
C MET A 86 -10.58 -1.26 -4.89
N ASN A 87 -11.83 -1.09 -5.32
CA ASN A 87 -12.14 -0.62 -6.67
C ASN A 87 -11.63 0.79 -6.93
N ILE A 88 -11.63 1.67 -5.93
CA ILE A 88 -11.04 3.01 -6.05
C ILE A 88 -9.53 2.90 -6.27
N VAL A 89 -8.85 2.09 -5.46
CA VAL A 89 -7.40 1.84 -5.61
C VAL A 89 -7.08 1.24 -6.98
N MET A 90 -7.83 0.22 -7.40
CA MET A 90 -7.63 -0.44 -8.70
C MET A 90 -7.93 0.49 -9.88
N LYS A 91 -8.90 1.40 -9.76
CA LYS A 91 -9.16 2.43 -10.78
C LYS A 91 -7.98 3.40 -10.92
N ASN A 92 -7.32 3.77 -9.82
CA ASN A 92 -6.09 4.56 -9.90
C ASN A 92 -4.95 3.75 -10.55
N GLY A 93 -4.83 2.47 -10.21
CA GLY A 93 -3.91 1.54 -10.86
C GLY A 93 -4.11 1.45 -12.38
N ASP A 94 -5.36 1.33 -12.83
CA ASP A 94 -5.72 1.30 -14.26
C ASP A 94 -5.35 2.62 -14.97
N LYS A 95 -5.55 3.77 -14.32
CA LYS A 95 -5.13 5.08 -14.87
C LYS A 95 -3.62 5.15 -15.01
N MET A 96 -2.88 4.70 -13.99
CA MET A 96 -1.42 4.67 -13.99
C MET A 96 -0.89 3.73 -15.07
N GLU A 97 -1.46 2.54 -15.21
CA GLU A 97 -1.12 1.59 -16.28
C GLU A 97 -1.42 2.21 -17.64
N ALA A 98 -2.60 2.80 -17.86
CA ALA A 98 -2.91 3.44 -19.13
C ALA A 98 -1.93 4.58 -19.46
N LYS A 99 -1.58 5.40 -18.47
CA LYS A 99 -0.65 6.52 -18.64
C LYS A 99 0.79 6.06 -18.91
N TYR A 100 1.32 5.10 -18.16
CA TYR A 100 2.75 4.77 -18.24
C TYR A 100 3.07 3.55 -19.09
N CYS A 101 2.07 2.73 -19.41
CA CYS A 101 2.23 1.54 -20.23
C CYS A 101 1.66 1.69 -21.63
N LYS A 102 0.51 2.35 -21.79
CA LYS A 102 -0.17 2.48 -23.10
C LYS A 102 0.18 3.76 -23.84
N ASP A 103 0.43 4.86 -23.14
CA ASP A 103 0.90 6.10 -23.76
C ASP A 103 2.41 6.04 -24.02
N ASP A 104 2.80 5.95 -25.29
CA ASP A 104 4.20 5.88 -25.71
C ASP A 104 5.04 7.10 -25.29
N GLY A 105 4.43 8.29 -25.22
CA GLY A 105 5.10 9.52 -24.86
C GLY A 105 5.45 9.56 -23.37
N GLU A 106 4.46 9.29 -22.51
CA GLU A 106 4.64 9.21 -21.06
C GLU A 106 5.53 8.03 -20.66
N ARG A 107 5.42 6.88 -21.34
CA ARG A 107 6.32 5.73 -21.15
C ARG A 107 7.77 6.09 -21.44
N LYS A 108 8.05 6.79 -22.55
CA LYS A 108 9.41 7.25 -22.90
C LYS A 108 9.97 8.24 -21.88
N LYS A 109 9.16 9.19 -21.41
CA LYS A 109 9.57 10.14 -20.37
C LYS A 109 9.91 9.42 -19.06
N LEU A 110 9.09 8.44 -18.67
CA LEU A 110 9.34 7.65 -17.47
C LEU A 110 10.63 6.82 -17.59
N LEU A 111 10.85 6.20 -18.74
CA LEU A 111 12.08 5.46 -19.01
C LEU A 111 13.32 6.37 -18.98
N ASP A 112 13.25 7.55 -19.59
CA ASP A 112 14.34 8.53 -19.54
C ASP A 112 14.63 9.01 -18.11
N ALA A 113 13.60 9.16 -17.27
CA ALA A 113 13.75 9.44 -15.85
C ALA A 113 14.43 8.28 -15.11
N PHE A 114 14.05 7.02 -15.38
CA PHE A 114 14.67 5.84 -14.76
C PHE A 114 16.11 5.60 -15.18
N MET A 115 16.53 6.09 -16.34
CA MET A 115 17.91 5.94 -16.83
C MET A 115 18.95 6.65 -15.96
N CYS A 116 18.55 7.67 -15.17
CA CYS A 116 19.53 8.34 -14.30
C CYS A 116 19.82 7.57 -13.01
N ALA A 117 18.94 6.66 -12.60
CA ALA A 117 19.13 5.79 -11.45
C ALA A 117 19.99 4.58 -11.82
N LYS A 118 21.01 4.25 -11.03
CA LYS A 118 21.69 2.95 -11.13
C LYS A 118 21.06 1.98 -10.15
N ASP A 119 20.99 0.70 -10.51
CA ASP A 119 20.34 -0.29 -9.64
C ASP A 119 21.01 -0.41 -8.27
N ALA A 120 22.34 -0.25 -8.21
CA ALA A 120 23.10 -0.20 -6.96
C ALA A 120 22.70 0.96 -6.03
N ASP A 121 22.13 2.03 -6.57
CA ASP A 121 21.74 3.23 -5.84
C ASP A 121 20.26 3.19 -5.40
N LEU A 122 19.50 2.15 -5.77
CA LEU A 122 18.08 2.01 -5.43
C LEU A 122 17.82 1.53 -3.99
N GLY A 123 18.85 1.03 -3.29
CA GLY A 123 18.74 0.50 -1.93
C GLY A 123 17.95 1.41 -0.96
N PRO A 124 18.28 2.72 -0.89
CA PRO A 124 17.51 3.67 -0.09
C PRO A 124 16.03 3.81 -0.49
N LEU A 125 15.68 3.77 -1.79
CA LEU A 125 14.28 3.81 -2.23
C LEU A 125 13.54 2.51 -1.87
N HIS A 126 14.21 1.36 -2.00
CA HIS A 126 13.67 0.08 -1.52
C HIS A 126 13.40 0.13 -0.01
N LEU A 127 14.29 0.76 0.76
CA LEU A 127 14.11 0.94 2.20
C LEU A 127 12.89 1.80 2.53
N CYS A 128 12.59 2.85 1.76
CA CYS A 128 11.36 3.63 1.96
C CYS A 128 10.10 2.77 1.82
N MET A 129 10.07 1.89 0.81
CA MET A 129 8.95 0.97 0.60
C MET A 129 8.88 -0.09 1.68
N GLU A 130 10.01 -0.64 2.12
CA GLU A 130 10.08 -1.61 3.21
C GLU A 130 9.58 -1.02 4.52
N LYS A 131 9.99 0.21 4.86
CA LYS A 131 9.47 0.98 5.99
C LYS A 131 7.95 1.13 5.91
N PHE A 132 7.43 1.50 4.75
CA PHE A 132 5.99 1.62 4.54
C PHE A 132 5.26 0.28 4.73
N ILE A 133 5.78 -0.82 4.18
CA ILE A 133 5.20 -2.15 4.36
C ILE A 133 5.18 -2.53 5.84
N VAL A 134 6.29 -2.38 6.57
CA VAL A 134 6.34 -2.63 8.02
C VAL A 134 5.24 -1.86 8.76
N GLN A 135 5.02 -0.59 8.44
CA GLN A 135 3.94 0.19 9.06
C GLN A 135 2.56 -0.39 8.74
N MET A 136 2.31 -0.72 7.47
CA MET A 136 1.05 -1.32 7.04
C MET A 136 0.78 -2.64 7.77
N GLU A 137 1.79 -3.51 7.92
CA GLU A 137 1.65 -4.79 8.64
C GLU A 137 1.30 -4.62 10.12
N HIS A 138 1.63 -3.48 10.75
CA HIS A 138 1.32 -3.19 12.15
C HIS A 138 -0.02 -2.48 12.37
N LEU A 139 -0.69 -1.99 11.31
CA LEU A 139 -1.99 -1.32 11.44
C LEU A 139 -3.07 -2.14 12.18
N PRO A 140 -3.13 -3.49 12.09
CA PRO A 140 -4.05 -4.27 12.92
C PRO A 140 -3.92 -4.02 14.43
N GLN A 141 -2.72 -3.66 14.89
CA GLN A 141 -2.40 -3.42 16.31
C GLN A 141 -2.73 -1.99 16.75
N VAL A 142 -2.98 -1.08 15.82
CA VAL A 142 -3.45 0.28 16.10
C VAL A 142 -4.91 0.25 16.52
N ASN A 143 -5.31 1.14 17.43
CA ASN A 143 -6.70 1.30 17.83
C ASN A 143 -7.58 1.52 16.60
N GLY A 144 -8.76 0.92 16.59
CA GLY A 144 -9.64 0.88 15.45
C GLY A 144 -9.92 2.26 14.84
N ASP A 145 -10.26 3.21 15.71
CA ASP A 145 -10.60 4.61 15.37
C ASP A 145 -9.41 5.38 14.77
N HIS A 146 -8.20 4.88 15.01
CA HIS A 146 -6.96 5.50 14.56
C HIS A 146 -6.30 4.79 13.38
N ARG A 147 -6.86 3.68 12.88
CA ARG A 147 -6.27 2.93 11.75
C ARG A 147 -6.23 3.73 10.46
N ILE A 148 -7.26 4.52 10.16
CA ILE A 148 -7.27 5.39 8.97
C ILE A 148 -6.26 6.54 9.13
N PRO A 149 -6.28 7.32 10.23
CA PRO A 149 -5.22 8.28 10.52
C PRO A 149 -3.82 7.68 10.37
N ALA A 150 -3.58 6.52 10.97
CA ALA A 150 -2.32 5.80 10.92
C ALA A 150 -1.91 5.46 9.48
N THR A 151 -2.83 4.87 8.70
CA THR A 151 -2.60 4.53 7.28
C THR A 151 -2.20 5.77 6.48
N CYS A 152 -2.94 6.86 6.66
CA CYS A 152 -2.68 8.13 5.99
C CYS A 152 -1.32 8.71 6.36
N CYS A 153 -0.98 8.71 7.64
CA CYS A 153 0.29 9.23 8.11
C CYS A 153 1.49 8.36 7.73
N SER A 154 1.32 7.03 7.62
CA SER A 154 2.30 6.12 7.03
C SER A 154 2.57 6.45 5.55
N PHE A 155 1.53 6.76 4.77
CA PHE A 155 1.73 7.24 3.40
C PHE A 155 2.51 8.56 3.35
N GLN A 156 2.25 9.50 4.27
CA GLN A 156 3.00 10.76 4.33
C GLN A 156 4.48 10.54 4.68
N LEU A 157 4.80 9.56 5.54
CA LEU A 157 6.19 9.18 5.82
C LEU A 157 6.86 8.56 4.61
N MET A 158 6.17 7.66 3.90
CA MET A 158 6.67 7.06 2.67
C MET A 158 6.92 8.11 1.59
N ASP A 159 5.96 9.01 1.35
CA ASP A 159 6.06 10.09 0.38
C ASP A 159 7.25 11.02 0.67
N LYS A 160 7.42 11.43 1.94
CA LYS A 160 8.60 12.20 2.37
C LYS A 160 9.88 11.43 2.12
N CYS A 161 9.95 10.17 2.56
CA CYS A 161 11.14 9.32 2.39
C CYS A 161 11.53 9.22 0.91
N VAL A 162 10.57 8.94 0.02
CA VAL A 162 10.80 8.84 -1.42
C VAL A 162 11.30 10.17 -1.99
N LYS A 163 10.69 11.30 -1.62
CA LYS A 163 11.08 12.65 -2.09
C LYS A 163 12.52 13.00 -1.69
N GLU A 164 12.87 12.79 -0.43
CA GLU A 164 14.22 13.07 0.09
C GLU A 164 15.25 12.14 -0.55
N THR A 165 14.92 10.86 -0.67
CA THR A 165 15.83 9.84 -1.19
C THR A 165 16.06 9.94 -2.70
N SER A 166 15.03 10.33 -3.47
CA SER A 166 15.13 10.39 -4.93
C SER A 166 16.26 11.32 -5.42
N GLN A 167 16.59 12.36 -4.64
CA GLN A 167 17.68 13.28 -4.94
C GLN A 167 19.08 12.65 -4.83
N HIS A 168 19.20 11.56 -4.07
CA HIS A 168 20.46 10.81 -3.92
C HIS A 168 20.64 9.78 -5.03
N VAL A 169 19.52 9.26 -5.56
CA VAL A 169 19.52 8.26 -6.63
C VAL A 169 19.82 8.90 -7.99
N CYS A 170 19.45 10.17 -8.17
CA CYS A 170 19.61 10.87 -9.43
C CYS A 170 19.91 12.35 -9.19
N THR A 171 20.85 12.92 -9.96
CA THR A 171 21.27 14.33 -9.81
C THR A 171 20.53 15.30 -10.74
N GLN A 172 19.87 14.78 -11.78
CA GLN A 172 19.13 15.56 -12.77
C GLN A 172 17.76 15.92 -12.21
N LYS A 173 17.56 17.20 -11.86
CA LYS A 173 16.40 17.68 -11.11
C LYS A 173 15.06 17.32 -11.78
N ASP A 174 14.95 17.52 -13.08
CA ASP A 174 13.75 17.20 -13.88
C ASP A 174 13.42 15.70 -13.85
N LYS A 175 14.44 14.84 -13.92
CA LYS A 175 14.29 13.38 -13.84
C LYS A 175 13.91 12.92 -12.44
N VAL A 176 14.52 13.50 -11.41
CA VAL A 176 14.15 13.29 -10.00
C VAL A 176 12.69 13.65 -9.79
N GLU A 177 12.27 14.85 -10.19
CA GLU A 177 10.90 15.31 -10.04
C GLU A 177 9.91 14.40 -10.76
N TYR A 178 10.23 13.94 -11.97
CA TYR A 178 9.37 13.04 -12.73
C TYR A 178 9.28 11.64 -12.10
N MET A 179 10.41 11.07 -11.65
CA MET A 179 10.46 9.77 -10.98
C MET A 179 9.71 9.82 -9.64
N THR A 180 9.97 10.84 -8.82
CA THR A 180 9.29 11.04 -7.54
C THR A 180 7.79 11.24 -7.76
N LYS A 181 7.39 12.02 -8.76
CA LYS A 181 5.97 12.14 -9.14
C LYS A 181 5.38 10.78 -9.48
N PHE A 182 6.02 9.99 -10.34
CA PHE A 182 5.54 8.65 -10.69
C PHE A 182 5.33 7.76 -9.45
N LEU A 183 6.31 7.71 -8.54
CA LEU A 183 6.26 6.89 -7.33
C LEU A 183 5.15 7.31 -6.36
N THR A 184 4.82 8.60 -6.33
CA THR A 184 3.86 9.19 -5.38
C THR A 184 2.45 9.33 -5.99
N GLU A 185 2.33 9.37 -7.32
CA GLU A 185 1.05 9.46 -8.04
C GLU A 185 0.19 8.19 -7.88
N MET A 186 0.83 7.04 -7.63
CA MET A 186 0.15 5.77 -7.36
C MET A 186 -0.72 5.80 -6.09
N THR A 187 -0.32 6.57 -5.08
CA THR A 187 -1.04 6.69 -3.81
C THR A 187 -1.77 8.05 -3.70
N GLY A 188 -1.46 9.01 -4.56
CA GLY A 188 -1.94 10.39 -4.49
C GLY A 188 -3.47 10.56 -4.53
N GLU A 189 -4.19 9.82 -5.38
CA GLU A 189 -5.67 9.92 -5.40
C GLU A 189 -6.31 9.32 -4.14
N LEU A 190 -5.75 8.22 -3.63
CA LEU A 190 -6.22 7.56 -2.42
C LEU A 190 -6.00 8.46 -1.21
N ILE A 191 -4.82 9.07 -1.09
CA ILE A 191 -4.49 10.01 -0.02
C ILE A 191 -5.40 11.25 -0.09
N LYS A 192 -5.53 11.87 -1.27
CA LYS A 192 -6.35 13.08 -1.44
C LYS A 192 -7.82 12.84 -1.10
N THR A 193 -8.36 11.68 -1.45
CA THR A 193 -9.78 11.37 -1.25
C THR A 193 -10.05 10.86 0.17
N GLY A 194 -9.20 9.96 0.67
CA GLY A 194 -9.45 9.24 1.92
C GLY A 194 -8.83 9.87 3.16
N CYS A 195 -7.73 10.62 3.03
CA CYS A 195 -7.00 11.10 4.21
C CYS A 195 -7.51 12.43 4.74
N GLY A 196 -8.19 13.24 3.93
CA GLY A 196 -8.79 14.50 4.36
C GLY A 196 -7.82 15.35 5.18
N ARG A 197 -8.03 15.44 6.50
CA ARG A 197 -7.18 16.18 7.43
C ARG A 197 -5.79 15.59 7.66
N PHE A 198 -5.44 14.42 7.13
CA PHE A 198 -4.14 13.75 7.30
C PHE A 198 -3.31 13.77 5.99
N ASP A 199 -3.45 14.83 5.20
CA ASP A 199 -2.80 15.00 3.90
C ASP A 199 -1.35 15.54 3.98
N SER A 200 -0.82 15.78 5.18
CA SER A 200 0.56 16.20 5.41
C SER A 200 1.10 15.68 6.75
N LEU A 201 2.43 15.59 6.89
CA LEU A 201 3.06 15.22 8.16
C LEU A 201 2.77 16.21 9.30
N SER A 202 2.68 17.51 9.00
CA SER A 202 2.31 18.51 10.01
C SER A 202 0.89 18.26 10.53
N HIS A 203 -0.04 17.91 9.65
CA HIS A 203 -1.38 17.54 10.12
C HIS A 203 -1.38 16.23 10.91
N CYS A 204 -0.57 15.24 10.51
CA CYS A 204 -0.36 14.02 11.30
C CYS A 204 0.17 14.31 12.71
N ASP A 205 1.18 15.16 12.85
CA ASP A 205 1.73 15.56 14.15
C ASP A 205 0.69 16.24 15.06
N ASN A 206 -0.29 16.92 14.47
CA ASN A 206 -1.29 17.69 15.21
C ASN A 206 -2.59 16.92 15.50
N ALA A 207 -3.02 16.05 14.59
CA ALA A 207 -4.35 15.43 14.61
C ALA A 207 -4.36 13.95 15.01
N MET A 208 -3.20 13.27 14.98
CA MET A 208 -3.09 11.88 15.38
C MET A 208 -2.85 11.75 16.89
N ASP A 209 -3.28 10.63 17.50
CA ASP A 209 -2.86 10.31 18.86
C ASP A 209 -1.33 10.29 18.96
N LYS A 210 -0.80 10.97 19.98
CA LYS A 210 0.64 11.17 20.13
C LYS A 210 1.37 9.86 20.37
N THR A 211 0.79 8.94 21.14
CA THR A 211 1.45 7.69 21.50
C THR A 211 1.54 6.80 20.27
N GLU A 212 0.42 6.61 19.57
CA GLU A 212 0.39 5.80 18.36
C GLU A 212 1.24 6.38 17.24
N TRP A 213 1.23 7.71 17.07
CA TRP A 213 2.05 8.36 16.05
C TRP A 213 3.54 8.17 16.31
N GLN A 214 3.97 8.28 17.58
CA GLN A 214 5.37 8.01 17.93
C GLN A 214 5.71 6.53 17.75
N ASN A 215 4.80 5.60 18.08
CA ASN A 215 5.01 4.18 17.82
C ASN A 215 5.24 3.90 16.32
N LEU A 216 4.41 4.46 15.43
CA LEU A 216 4.57 4.32 13.98
C LEU A 216 5.89 4.89 13.47
N LYS A 217 6.33 6.05 14.00
CA LYS A 217 7.63 6.63 13.65
C LYS A 217 8.79 5.76 14.15
N ASN A 218 8.70 5.24 15.36
CA ASN A 218 9.72 4.38 15.97
C ASN A 218 9.87 3.02 15.25
N LEU A 219 8.79 2.49 14.67
CA LEU A 219 8.87 1.30 13.82
C LEU A 219 9.83 1.49 12.65
N VAL A 220 9.93 2.70 12.09
CA VAL A 220 10.70 2.96 10.86
C VAL A 220 11.85 3.95 11.04
N ALA A 221 12.25 4.22 12.28
CA ALA A 221 13.29 5.19 12.61
C ALA A 221 14.72 4.78 12.17
N SER A 222 14.96 3.49 11.95
CA SER A 222 16.28 2.99 11.54
C SER A 222 16.50 3.13 10.04
N ASP A 223 17.73 3.41 9.63
CA ASP A 223 18.15 3.37 8.23
C ASP A 223 18.88 2.08 7.85
N ASP A 224 19.00 1.11 8.77
CA ASP A 224 19.50 -0.23 8.46
C ASP A 224 18.36 -1.11 7.92
N PRO A 225 18.45 -1.58 6.65
CA PRO A 225 17.45 -2.47 6.08
C PRO A 225 17.22 -3.76 6.88
N LYS A 226 18.25 -4.29 7.57
CA LYS A 226 18.11 -5.50 8.39
C LYS A 226 17.27 -5.25 9.63
N GLU A 227 17.45 -4.09 10.27
CA GLU A 227 16.65 -3.72 11.44
C GLU A 227 15.19 -3.45 11.07
N ILE A 228 14.92 -2.85 9.90
CA ILE A 228 13.56 -2.67 9.41
C ILE A 228 12.93 -4.02 9.05
N ALA A 229 13.63 -4.88 8.30
CA ALA A 229 13.13 -6.21 7.94
C ALA A 229 12.85 -7.08 9.18
N ALA A 230 13.65 -6.98 10.23
CA ALA A 230 13.44 -7.71 11.49
C ALA A 230 12.15 -7.31 12.22
N LYS A 231 11.54 -6.17 11.88
CA LYS A 231 10.25 -5.74 12.44
C LYS A 231 9.06 -6.28 11.66
N ARG A 232 9.24 -6.87 10.48
CA ARG A 232 8.13 -7.46 9.71
C ARG A 232 7.38 -8.48 10.57
N VAL A 233 6.06 -8.37 10.60
CA VAL A 233 5.19 -9.32 11.31
C VAL A 233 4.57 -10.33 10.33
N ASN A 234 4.99 -10.30 9.06
CA ASN A 234 4.56 -11.20 7.97
C ASN A 234 3.05 -11.36 7.88
N THR A 235 2.33 -10.32 8.29
CA THR A 235 0.89 -10.23 8.15
C THR A 235 0.64 -9.56 6.81
N SER A 236 -0.10 -10.24 5.93
CA SER A 236 -0.45 -9.70 4.61
C SER A 236 -0.92 -8.24 4.74
N PRO A 237 -0.38 -7.28 3.96
CA PRO A 237 -0.91 -5.92 3.90
C PRO A 237 -2.41 -5.88 3.57
N PHE A 238 -2.95 -6.91 2.91
CA PHE A 238 -4.40 -7.04 2.69
C PHE A 238 -5.16 -7.43 3.96
N VAL A 239 -4.57 -8.18 4.89
CA VAL A 239 -5.14 -8.42 6.23
C VAL A 239 -5.18 -7.12 7.02
N ALA A 240 -4.11 -6.32 6.95
CA ALA A 240 -4.09 -5.00 7.56
C ALA A 240 -5.18 -4.09 6.99
N LEU A 241 -5.29 -4.00 5.67
CA LEU A 241 -6.31 -3.21 4.99
C LEU A 241 -7.72 -3.66 5.38
N LYS A 242 -7.97 -4.97 5.40
CA LYS A 242 -9.22 -5.57 5.87
C LYS A 242 -9.55 -5.12 7.29
N SER A 243 -8.58 -5.17 8.20
CA SER A 243 -8.74 -4.68 9.58
C SER A 243 -9.11 -3.19 9.67
N VAL A 244 -8.55 -2.35 8.79
CA VAL A 244 -8.91 -0.91 8.71
C VAL A 244 -10.34 -0.73 8.19
N LEU A 245 -10.71 -1.45 7.14
CA LEU A 245 -12.00 -1.35 6.47
C LEU A 245 -13.16 -1.84 7.34
N LYS A 246 -12.89 -2.76 8.27
CA LYS A 246 -13.89 -3.24 9.24
C LYS A 246 -14.44 -2.11 10.09
N ASN A 247 -13.56 -1.28 10.66
CA ASN A 247 -13.96 -0.26 11.63
C ASN A 247 -14.83 0.81 10.97
N LEU A 248 -14.56 1.11 9.69
CA LEU A 248 -15.38 2.03 8.89
C LEU A 248 -16.84 1.61 8.73
N MET A 249 -17.16 0.33 8.91
CA MET A 249 -18.53 -0.18 8.81
C MET A 249 -19.23 -0.27 10.17
N GLU A 250 -18.48 -0.17 11.27
CA GLU A 250 -19.01 -0.27 12.65
C GLU A 250 -19.34 1.11 13.24
N GLU A 251 -18.92 2.21 12.59
CA GLU A 251 -19.31 3.60 12.85
C GLU A 251 -20.54 4.04 12.04
#